data_AF-A0A132NK69-F1
#
_entry.id   AF-A0A132NK69-F1
#
_cell.length_a   1.000
_cell.length_b   1.000
_cell.length_c   1.000
_cell.angle_alpha   90.00
_cell.angle_beta   90.00
_cell.angle_gamma   90.00
#
_symmetry.space_group_name_H-M   'P 1'
#
loop_
_entity.id
_entity.type
_entity.pdbx_description
1 polymer ?
#
loop_
_entity_poly.entity_id
_entity_poly.type
_entity_poly.pdbx_seq_one_letter_code
_entity_poly.pdbx_strand_id
1 'polypeptide(L)' 'MTGPRVVLVGPPGAGKSTVGQVLAARLGVAYRDTDADIEQAAGMPIRDIFVEHGEPYFRRLEREAVAAAVAEHPG' A
#
# COMPACT_ATOMS: atom_id res chain seq x y z
N MET A 1 -10.00 7.43 17.20
CA MET A 1 -9.44 7.42 15.84
C MET A 1 -10.04 6.25 15.10
N THR A 2 -10.66 6.48 13.95
CA THR A 2 -11.15 5.43 13.07
C THR A 2 -10.07 5.13 12.04
N GLY A 3 -9.32 4.04 12.23
CA GLY A 3 -8.37 3.54 11.24
C GLY A 3 -9.08 2.74 10.13
N PRO A 4 -8.32 2.10 9.23
CA PRO A 4 -8.88 1.26 8.18
C PRO A 4 -9.80 0.17 8.75
N ARG A 5 -10.86 -0.18 8.02
CA ARG A 5 -11.70 -1.33 8.38
C ARG A 5 -10.94 -2.63 8.25
N VAL A 6 -10.09 -2.76 7.23
CA VAL A 6 -9.29 -3.96 6.99
C VAL A 6 -7.91 -3.59 6.43
N VAL A 7 -6.87 -4.25 6.95
CA VAL A 7 -5.53 -4.23 6.37
C VAL A 7 -5.18 -5.63 5.88
N LEU A 8 -4.89 -5.78 4.59
CA LEU A 8 -4.50 -7.06 3.99
C LEU A 8 -2.97 -7.16 3.92
N VAL A 9 -2.41 -8.18 4.58
CA VAL A 9 -0.97 -8.46 4.60
C VAL A 9 -0.68 -9.83 4.01
N GLY A 10 0.50 -9.98 3.40
CA GLY A 10 0.91 -11.24 2.77
C GLY A 10 1.98 -11.03 1.70
N PRO A 11 2.62 -12.11 1.23
CA PRO A 11 3.70 -12.02 0.26
C PRO A 11 3.22 -11.49 -1.12
N PRO A 12 4.15 -11.06 -1.99
CA PRO A 12 3.83 -10.78 -3.39
C PRO A 12 3.12 -11.96 -4.06
N GLY A 13 2.13 -11.69 -4.91
CA GLY A 13 1.37 -12.74 -5.61
C GLY A 13 0.28 -13.45 -4.77
N ALA A 14 0.15 -13.16 -3.46
CA ALA A 14 -0.88 -13.76 -2.61
C ALA A 14 -2.34 -13.32 -2.92
N GLY A 15 -2.54 -12.45 -3.92
CA GLY A 15 -3.87 -11.97 -4.32
C GLY A 15 -4.43 -10.81 -3.50
N LYS A 16 -3.59 -10.09 -2.73
CA LYS A 16 -4.00 -8.96 -1.87
C LYS A 16 -4.80 -7.89 -2.63
N SER A 17 -4.34 -7.46 -3.79
CA SER A 17 -5.01 -6.42 -4.58
C SER A 17 -6.37 -6.91 -5.08
N THR A 18 -6.45 -8.13 -5.59
CA THR A 18 -7.71 -8.75 -6.05
C THR A 18 -8.72 -8.87 -4.91
N VAL A 19 -8.30 -9.43 -3.76
CA VAL A 19 -9.18 -9.60 -2.60
C VAL A 19 -9.57 -8.25 -2.00
N GLY A 20 -8.64 -7.30 -1.92
CA GLY A 20 -8.87 -5.97 -1.37
C GLY A 20 -9.92 -5.19 -2.15
N GLN A 21 -9.86 -5.20 -3.47
CA GLN A 21 -10.86 -4.55 -4.32
C GLN A 21 -12.25 -5.17 -4.16
N VAL A 22 -12.33 -6.51 -4.16
CA VAL A 22 -13.61 -7.22 -3.94
C VAL A 22 -14.16 -6.94 -2.55
N LEU A 23 -13.31 -6.93 -1.52
CA LEU A 23 -13.71 -6.70 -0.14
C LEU A 23 -14.17 -5.26 0.07
N ALA A 24 -13.44 -4.27 -0.45
CA ALA A 24 -13.81 -2.86 -0.39
C ALA A 24 -15.19 -2.61 -1.03
N ALA A 25 -15.42 -3.19 -2.21
CA ALA A 25 -16.73 -3.13 -2.89
C ALA A 25 -17.86 -3.74 -2.04
N ARG A 26 -17.62 -4.90 -1.40
CA ARG A 26 -18.61 -5.56 -0.52
C ARG A 26 -18.88 -4.79 0.77
N LEU A 27 -17.86 -4.12 1.33
CA LEU A 27 -17.97 -3.34 2.55
C LEU A 27 -18.46 -1.90 2.31
N GLY A 28 -18.60 -1.47 1.05
CA GLY A 28 -18.98 -0.11 0.69
C GLY A 28 -17.94 0.92 1.12
N VAL A 29 -16.65 0.59 1.03
CA VAL A 29 -15.53 1.50 1.35
C VAL A 29 -14.58 1.64 0.17
N ALA A 30 -13.70 2.63 0.23
CA ALA A 30 -12.63 2.80 -0.75
C ALA A 30 -11.54 1.73 -0.60
N TYR A 31 -10.74 1.55 -1.64
CA TYR A 31 -9.55 0.69 -1.64
C TYR A 31 -8.31 1.56 -1.83
N ARG A 32 -7.24 1.25 -1.10
CA ARG A 32 -5.93 1.90 -1.20
C ARG A 32 -4.84 0.82 -1.26
N ASP A 33 -3.83 1.05 -2.09
CA ASP A 33 -2.67 0.17 -2.26
C ASP A 33 -1.40 0.94 -1.91
N THR A 34 -0.67 0.50 -0.89
CA THR A 34 0.54 1.19 -0.44
C THR A 34 1.68 1.08 -1.45
N ASP A 35 1.70 0.05 -2.31
CA ASP A 35 2.72 -0.05 -3.37
C ASP A 35 2.50 1.05 -4.41
N ALA A 36 1.24 1.34 -4.76
CA ALA A 36 0.89 2.42 -5.67
C ALA A 36 1.24 3.81 -5.09
N ASP A 37 1.01 4.01 -3.79
CA ASP A 37 1.41 5.25 -3.09
C ASP A 37 2.93 5.47 -3.17
N ILE A 38 3.72 4.41 -2.97
CA ILE A 38 5.19 4.47 -3.03
C ILE A 38 5.64 4.85 -4.45
N GLU A 39 5.10 4.23 -5.49
CA GLU A 39 5.45 4.53 -6.88
C GLU A 39 5.08 5.98 -7.24
N GLN A 40 3.91 6.45 -6.80
CA GLN A 40 3.47 7.83 -7.01
C GLN A 40 4.39 8.84 -6.30
N ALA A 41 4.79 8.56 -5.05
CA ALA A 41 5.65 9.44 -4.28
C ALA A 41 7.10 9.45 -4.79
N ALA A 42 7.61 8.30 -5.24
CA ALA A 42 8.96 8.18 -5.80
C ALA A 42 9.05 8.67 -7.25
N GLY A 43 7.93 8.73 -7.97
CA GLY A 43 7.89 9.07 -9.39
C GLY A 43 8.50 7.99 -10.30
N MET A 44 8.66 6.77 -9.79
CA MET A 44 9.25 5.64 -10.51
C MET A 44 8.70 4.30 -9.99
N PRO A 45 8.74 3.24 -10.82
CA PRO A 45 8.34 1.90 -10.39
C PRO A 45 9.17 1.37 -9.22
N ILE A 46 8.57 0.57 -8.33
CA ILE A 46 9.28 0.00 -7.17
C ILE A 46 10.54 -0.77 -7.60
N ARG A 47 10.47 -1.51 -8.71
CA ARG A 47 11.65 -2.23 -9.24
C ARG A 47 12.85 -1.30 -9.50
N ASP A 48 12.59 -0.09 -9.97
CA ASP A 48 13.62 0.88 -10.32
C ASP A 48 14.16 1.54 -9.03
N ILE A 49 13.30 1.74 -8.02
CA ILE A 49 13.72 2.13 -6.65
C ILE A 49 14.74 1.14 -6.08
N PHE A 50 14.49 -0.17 -6.20
CA PHE A 50 15.43 -1.18 -5.71
C PHE A 50 16.76 -1.15 -6.46
N VAL A 51 16.75 -0.89 -7.76
CA VAL A 51 17.97 -0.83 -8.59
C VAL A 51 18.77 0.44 -8.31
N GLU A 52 18.12 1.59 -8.20
CA GLU A 52 18.78 2.90 -8.10
C GLU A 52 19.11 3.31 -6.66
N HIS A 53 18.28 2.91 -5.69
CA HIS A 53 18.36 3.38 -4.30
C HIS A 53 18.51 2.25 -3.26
N GLY A 54 18.25 1.00 -3.67
CA GLY A 54 18.35 -0.17 -2.81
C GLY A 54 17.19 -0.34 -1.83
N GLU A 55 17.16 -1.53 -1.22
CA GLU A 55 16.11 -1.91 -0.26
C GLU A 55 15.96 -0.95 0.93
N PRO A 56 17.02 -0.40 1.56
CA PRO A 56 16.85 0.48 2.72
C PRO A 56 16.01 1.73 2.42
N TYR A 57 16.16 2.30 1.22
CA TYR A 57 15.39 3.44 0.79
C TYR A 57 13.92 3.06 0.54
N PHE A 58 13.68 1.93 -0.15
CA PHE A 58 12.33 1.37 -0.31
C PHE A 58 11.64 1.14 1.05
N ARG A 59 12.33 0.51 2.01
CA ARG A 59 11.79 0.23 3.36
C ARG A 59 11.47 1.49 4.15
N ARG A 60 12.09 2.64 3.84
CA ARG A 60 11.73 3.92 4.42
C ARG A 60 10.42 4.44 3.83
N LEU A 61 10.30 4.44 2.50
CA LEU A 61 9.07 4.83 1.80
C LEU A 61 7.87 3.95 2.18
N GLU A 62 8.09 2.64 2.28
CA GLU A 62 7.06 1.67 2.72
C GLU A 62 6.51 2.03 4.11
N ARG A 63 7.38 2.38 5.06
CA ARG A 63 6.97 2.81 6.39
C ARG A 63 6.15 4.11 6.37
N GLU A 64 6.56 5.07 5.55
CA GLU A 64 5.86 6.34 5.38
C GLU A 64 4.47 6.13 4.76
N ALA A 65 4.37 5.32 3.70
CA ALA A 65 3.11 5.00 3.03
C ALA A 65 2.12 4.28 3.95
N VAL A 66 2.58 3.27 4.70
CA VAL A 66 1.75 2.54 5.68
C VAL A 66 1.26 3.46 6.80
N ALA A 67 2.13 4.32 7.33
CA ALA A 67 1.76 5.27 8.37
C ALA A 67 0.68 6.24 7.89
N ALA A 68 0.82 6.79 6.67
CA ALA A 68 -0.18 7.64 6.05
C ALA A 68 -1.50 6.89 5.83
N ALA A 69 -1.47 5.68 5.26
CA ALA A 69 -2.67 4.89 5.01
C ALA A 69 -3.46 4.59 6.30
N VAL A 70 -2.78 4.21 7.39
CA VAL A 70 -3.43 3.93 8.67
C VAL A 70 -4.02 5.18 9.32
N ALA A 71 -3.39 6.35 9.11
CA ALA A 71 -3.87 7.61 9.67
C ALA A 71 -5.02 8.23 8.86
N GLU A 72 -5.03 8.05 7.54
CA GLU A 72 -5.87 8.84 6.62
C GLU A 72 -6.98 8.02 5.94
N HIS A 73 -6.85 6.69 5.86
CA HIS A 73 -7.78 5.86 5.10
C HIS A 73 -8.77 5.12 6.03
N PRO A 74 -10.09 5.42 5.98
CA PRO A 74 -11.07 4.86 6.92
C PRO A 74 -11.63 3.48 6.51
N GLY A 75 -11.18 2.90 5.39
CA GLY A 75 -11.70 1.66 4.80
C GLY A 75 -10.63 0.63 4.56
#